data_AF-A0A150WE83-F1
#
_entry.id   AF-A0A150WE83-F1
#
_cell.length_a   1.000
_cell.length_b   1.000
_cell.length_c   1.000
_cell.angle_alpha   90.00
_cell.angle_beta   90.00
_cell.angle_gamma   90.00
#
_symmetry.space_group_name_H-M   'P 1'
#
loop_
_entity.id
_entity.type
_entity.pdbx_description
1 polymer ?
#
loop_
_entity_poly.entity_id
_entity_poly.type
_entity_poly.pdbx_seq_one_letter_code
_entity_poly.pdbx_strand_id
1 'polypeptide(L)'
;MRSHPFVKRTLPCLAVIVALSSTSPAYAANDGFFGKLKSAATHFINAATKPGGPTKVVQPENKQDGTAAQKNAFMSMDASLDSVAEGKQPFSFEKDFVEKAIGATNQKAWNSSDLRRSATGLLEKVESVSTATHTEIVPEYTKDGLVFRLRYDETALQNKETLIRDVALITALTKNGGYGIFEHVSLGVSVSAEIESPHSIAELLTNAREGSPTAQARLNLLFSKILGQMRVSQTMLAQMGLTQDGLLNQANELKDRQAALDELAAKHQRKQQKALDAWKSDTGALDKLEAMNEKLDDLILKNDRKGVRKMLEAYLPWAVMEPVEANTWKIWLEAIENPNHEKSVIAFRGLKYDTDKIQRKQTAQGEVFGFMSTVLTKNQGSYTRRLRSLSTNREKNGDVSFVRLAQEKSTDIQSIRITDQMTAHARDPKASSFISFTYDPNVAYRFMGNDVTKQIKGESVTVPYGGILVVKMDARRMIPNVPSMYGNEIELLAPLIVFPDEVVKYKEGSFKSGEYATFVKEISEKTGVNFAQWNTAKDGNDESLKQRYNRDGHEFLKQMIDTKYLKAMSCSKVF
;
A
#
# COMPACT_ATOMS: atom_id res chain seq x y z
N MET A 1 35.35 -39.60 -21.40
CA MET A 1 35.04 -39.05 -22.75
C MET A 1 33.99 -37.95 -22.61
N ARG A 2 34.01 -36.91 -23.47
CA ARG A 2 32.95 -35.90 -23.78
C ARG A 2 31.99 -35.48 -22.62
N SER A 3 31.87 -34.21 -22.24
CA SER A 3 31.83 -33.01 -23.09
C SER A 3 32.42 -31.76 -22.40
N HIS A 4 33.39 -31.12 -23.06
CA HIS A 4 34.10 -29.92 -22.56
C HIS A 4 33.67 -28.54 -23.16
N PRO A 5 32.55 -28.35 -23.93
CA PRO A 5 32.33 -27.10 -24.67
C PRO A 5 31.62 -25.98 -23.88
N PHE A 6 30.89 -26.28 -22.80
CA PHE A 6 29.99 -25.32 -22.15
C PHE A 6 30.75 -24.18 -21.42
N VAL A 7 31.92 -24.46 -20.84
CA VAL A 7 32.69 -23.47 -20.08
C VAL A 7 33.43 -22.49 -21.01
N LYS A 8 33.89 -22.94 -22.18
CA LYS A 8 34.72 -22.12 -23.08
C LYS A 8 33.95 -21.11 -23.96
N ARG A 9 32.64 -21.28 -24.16
CA ARG A 9 31.83 -20.39 -25.02
C ARG A 9 30.95 -19.41 -24.23
N THR A 10 30.50 -19.77 -23.03
CA THR A 10 29.47 -18.99 -22.32
C THR A 10 30.04 -17.92 -21.39
N LEU A 11 31.20 -18.17 -20.75
CA LEU A 11 31.85 -17.17 -19.88
C LEU A 11 32.33 -15.89 -20.61
N PRO A 12 32.92 -15.95 -21.83
CA PRO A 12 33.31 -14.74 -22.55
C PRO A 12 32.11 -13.83 -22.86
N CYS A 13 30.97 -14.41 -23.25
CA CYS A 13 29.74 -13.66 -23.49
C CYS A 13 29.21 -13.01 -22.22
N LEU A 14 29.26 -13.70 -21.07
CA LEU A 14 28.83 -13.12 -19.80
C LEU A 14 29.73 -11.95 -19.37
N ALA A 15 31.05 -12.06 -19.56
CA ALA A 15 32.00 -10.99 -19.28
C ALA A 15 31.79 -9.75 -20.18
N VAL A 16 31.48 -9.97 -21.47
CA VAL A 16 31.15 -8.88 -22.41
C VAL A 16 29.81 -8.22 -22.08
N ILE A 17 28.80 -8.98 -21.65
CA ILE A 17 27.51 -8.42 -21.20
C ILE A 17 27.70 -7.57 -19.94
N VAL A 18 28.48 -8.04 -18.96
CA VAL A 18 28.81 -7.24 -17.76
C VAL A 18 29.58 -5.96 -18.14
N ALA A 19 30.58 -6.05 -19.02
CA ALA A 19 31.33 -4.88 -19.49
C ALA A 19 30.42 -3.85 -20.19
N LEU A 20 29.60 -4.27 -21.16
CA LEU A 20 28.71 -3.39 -21.92
C LEU A 20 27.55 -2.82 -21.07
N SER A 21 27.11 -3.53 -20.04
CA SER A 21 26.09 -3.01 -19.09
C SER A 21 26.63 -1.95 -18.13
N SER A 22 27.95 -1.76 -18.06
CA SER A 22 28.61 -0.87 -17.09
C SER A 22 29.05 0.49 -17.65
N THR A 23 28.95 0.71 -18.97
CA THR A 23 29.34 1.98 -19.62
C THR A 23 28.12 2.90 -19.84
N SER A 24 27.70 3.59 -18.77
CA SER A 24 26.87 4.79 -18.87
C SER A 24 27.73 6.02 -18.52
N PRO A 25 27.77 7.11 -19.30
CA PRO A 25 28.80 8.16 -19.16
C PRO A 25 28.74 9.02 -17.88
N ALA A 26 27.80 8.77 -16.96
CA ALA A 26 27.46 9.69 -15.87
C ALA A 26 28.15 9.41 -14.52
N TYR A 27 28.92 8.32 -14.38
CA TYR A 27 29.57 7.93 -13.11
C TYR A 27 31.04 7.55 -13.29
N ALA A 28 31.86 8.51 -13.75
CA ALA A 28 33.31 8.38 -13.90
C ALA A 28 34.08 9.46 -13.12
N ALA A 29 33.63 9.78 -11.90
CA ALA A 29 34.32 10.69 -10.98
C ALA A 29 33.94 10.38 -9.51
N ASN A 30 34.61 9.39 -8.92
CA ASN A 30 35.06 9.34 -7.50
C ASN A 30 35.47 7.90 -7.12
N ASP A 31 36.45 7.80 -6.23
CA ASP A 31 37.33 6.63 -6.10
C ASP A 31 36.77 5.40 -5.38
N GLY A 32 37.44 4.27 -5.61
CA GLY A 32 37.52 3.14 -4.66
C GLY A 32 36.83 1.84 -5.08
N PHE A 33 35.77 1.88 -5.88
CA PHE A 33 35.01 0.67 -6.23
C PHE A 33 35.79 -0.26 -7.18
N PHE A 34 36.28 0.27 -8.31
CA PHE A 34 37.00 -0.52 -9.32
C PHE A 34 38.36 -1.06 -8.81
N GLY A 35 39.03 -0.37 -7.89
CA GLY A 35 40.27 -0.85 -7.27
C GLY A 35 40.05 -2.13 -6.44
N LYS A 36 38.96 -2.18 -5.65
CA LYS A 36 38.59 -3.36 -4.86
C LYS A 36 38.18 -4.53 -5.75
N LEU A 37 37.44 -4.26 -6.84
CA LEU A 37 37.01 -5.27 -7.81
C LEU A 37 38.19 -5.89 -8.57
N LYS A 38 39.20 -5.10 -8.94
CA LYS A 38 40.45 -5.58 -9.54
C LYS A 38 41.25 -6.45 -8.57
N SER A 39 41.36 -6.06 -7.29
CA SER A 39 42.01 -6.87 -6.26
C SER A 39 41.32 -8.23 -6.05
N ALA A 40 39.98 -8.24 -5.94
CA ALA A 40 39.20 -9.48 -5.80
C ALA A 40 39.38 -10.43 -7.01
N ALA A 41 39.36 -9.89 -8.23
CA ALA A 41 39.61 -10.68 -9.45
C ALA A 41 41.02 -11.28 -9.48
N THR A 42 42.04 -10.52 -9.08
CA THR A 42 43.42 -11.03 -8.96
C THR A 42 43.54 -12.13 -7.91
N HIS A 43 42.83 -12.01 -6.78
CA HIS A 43 42.80 -13.06 -5.74
C HIS A 43 42.16 -14.36 -6.24
N PHE A 44 41.06 -14.30 -7.00
CA PHE A 44 40.41 -15.48 -7.58
C PHE A 44 41.26 -16.17 -8.64
N ILE A 45 41.96 -15.42 -9.50
CA ILE A 45 42.86 -15.98 -10.53
C ILE A 45 44.07 -16.68 -9.89
N ASN A 46 44.62 -16.11 -8.81
CA ASN A 46 45.74 -16.73 -8.08
C ASN A 46 45.33 -17.93 -7.23
N ALA A 47 44.08 -18.00 -6.76
CA ALA A 47 43.54 -19.17 -6.05
C ALA A 47 43.29 -20.37 -6.98
N ALA A 48 43.00 -20.13 -8.27
CA ALA A 48 42.72 -21.18 -9.24
C ALA A 48 43.97 -21.88 -9.82
N THR A 49 45.19 -21.49 -9.40
CA THR A 49 46.45 -21.85 -10.10
C THR A 49 47.52 -22.51 -9.22
N LYS A 50 47.22 -22.95 -7.99
CA LYS A 50 48.17 -23.72 -7.15
C LYS A 50 47.54 -24.95 -6.47
N PRO A 51 48.15 -26.14 -6.56
CA PRO A 51 47.72 -27.33 -5.82
C PRO A 51 48.50 -27.53 -4.50
N GLY A 52 47.78 -27.86 -3.42
CA GLY A 52 48.31 -28.58 -2.24
C GLY A 52 48.80 -27.74 -1.05
N GLY A 53 48.31 -28.07 0.15
CA GLY A 53 48.83 -27.59 1.45
C GLY A 53 47.73 -27.28 2.49
N PRO A 54 47.76 -27.86 3.71
CA PRO A 54 46.70 -27.66 4.71
C PRO A 54 46.94 -26.44 5.60
N THR A 55 45.89 -25.66 5.86
CA THR A 55 45.96 -24.45 6.71
C THR A 55 45.63 -24.78 8.17
N LYS A 56 46.53 -24.46 9.10
CA LYS A 56 46.25 -24.50 10.55
C LYS A 56 45.29 -23.39 10.96
N VAL A 57 44.41 -23.69 11.91
CA VAL A 57 43.61 -22.71 12.66
C VAL A 57 44.48 -22.06 13.73
N VAL A 58 44.38 -20.74 13.89
CA VAL A 58 44.96 -19.99 15.01
C VAL A 58 43.87 -19.10 15.60
N GLN A 59 43.57 -19.27 16.89
CA GLN A 59 42.78 -18.32 17.68
C GLN A 59 43.71 -17.31 18.36
N PRO A 60 43.28 -16.05 18.59
CA PRO A 60 43.91 -15.16 19.56
C PRO A 60 43.23 -15.27 20.94
N GLU A 61 44.03 -15.32 22.00
CA GLU A 61 43.59 -15.35 23.39
C GLU A 61 43.24 -13.96 23.97
N ASN A 62 42.54 -13.97 25.10
CA ASN A 62 42.26 -12.78 25.92
C ASN A 62 43.53 -12.22 26.59
N LYS A 63 43.50 -10.91 26.91
CA LYS A 63 44.14 -10.39 28.13
C LYS A 63 43.23 -9.42 28.88
N GLN A 64 43.11 -9.64 30.17
CA GLN A 64 42.61 -8.68 31.16
C GLN A 64 43.80 -7.91 31.74
N ASP A 65 43.56 -6.64 32.05
CA ASP A 65 44.16 -5.86 33.15
C ASP A 65 43.17 -4.69 33.40
N GLY A 66 42.85 -4.21 34.61
CA GLY A 66 43.31 -4.65 35.93
C GLY A 66 43.86 -3.49 36.77
N THR A 67 43.00 -2.64 37.35
CA THR A 67 43.30 -1.87 38.59
C THR A 67 42.07 -1.11 39.12
N ALA A 68 42.09 -0.80 40.41
CA ALA A 68 40.98 -0.23 41.17
C ALA A 68 41.42 0.97 42.02
N ALA A 69 40.48 1.86 42.37
CA ALA A 69 40.32 2.45 43.72
C ALA A 69 39.33 3.62 43.73
N GLN A 70 38.27 3.53 44.54
CA GLN A 70 38.06 4.44 45.69
C GLN A 70 36.85 3.97 46.52
N LYS A 71 36.82 4.33 47.80
CA LYS A 71 35.98 3.73 48.84
C LYS A 71 35.51 4.80 49.84
N ASN A 72 34.41 4.51 50.55
CA ASN A 72 33.79 5.32 51.62
C ASN A 72 33.01 6.54 51.10
N ALA A 73 31.90 7.00 51.71
CA ALA A 73 31.26 6.64 52.99
C ALA A 73 29.71 6.51 52.77
N PHE A 74 28.77 6.43 53.74
CA PHE A 74 28.79 6.60 55.20
C PHE A 74 27.94 5.50 55.90
N MET A 75 27.32 5.76 57.05
CA MET A 75 26.56 4.80 57.87
C MET A 75 25.07 5.15 58.05
N SER A 76 24.26 4.10 58.27
CA SER A 76 23.08 3.97 59.15
C SER A 76 22.10 5.14 59.33
N MET A 77 20.81 4.83 59.14
CA MET A 77 19.82 4.98 60.21
C MET A 77 18.65 4.02 60.00
N ASP A 78 18.10 3.50 61.10
CA ASP A 78 17.00 2.54 61.14
C ASP A 78 15.84 3.13 61.97
N ALA A 79 14.62 2.60 61.78
CA ALA A 79 13.39 2.90 62.51
C ALA A 79 12.90 4.37 62.61
N SER A 80 11.87 4.72 61.84
CA SER A 80 10.47 4.69 62.36
C SER A 80 9.49 5.42 61.44
N LEU A 81 8.38 4.75 61.12
CA LEU A 81 7.02 5.33 61.04
C LEU A 81 6.03 4.23 60.61
N ASP A 82 5.48 3.54 61.61
CA ASP A 82 4.14 2.95 61.45
C ASP A 82 3.13 4.08 61.24
N SER A 83 2.34 4.01 60.16
CA SER A 83 0.93 4.41 60.21
C SER A 83 0.18 4.05 58.92
N VAL A 84 -1.11 3.78 59.08
CA VAL A 84 -2.12 3.61 58.02
C VAL A 84 -1.93 2.39 57.10
N ALA A 85 -2.17 1.22 57.67
CA ALA A 85 -2.74 0.10 56.92
C ALA A 85 -4.21 0.42 56.53
N GLU A 86 -4.39 1.25 55.49
CA GLU A 86 -5.68 1.36 54.81
C GLU A 86 -5.83 0.21 53.81
N GLY A 87 -6.90 -0.56 53.96
CA GLY A 87 -7.16 -1.76 53.17
C GLY A 87 -7.45 -1.46 51.70
N LYS A 88 -6.40 -1.29 50.89
CA LYS A 88 -6.50 -1.42 49.44
C LYS A 88 -6.85 -2.87 49.13
N GLN A 89 -8.09 -3.11 48.73
CA GLN A 89 -8.50 -4.42 48.22
C GLN A 89 -7.57 -4.87 47.09
N PRO A 90 -7.30 -6.17 46.94
CA PRO A 90 -6.51 -6.68 45.82
C PRO A 90 -7.14 -6.22 44.50
N PHE A 91 -6.34 -5.60 43.65
CA PHE A 91 -6.78 -5.07 42.35
C PHE A 91 -7.51 -6.14 41.54
N SER A 92 -8.74 -5.86 41.10
CA SER A 92 -9.48 -6.75 40.20
C SER A 92 -8.88 -6.68 38.78
N PHE A 93 -7.99 -7.64 38.53
CA PHE A 93 -7.18 -7.78 37.32
C PHE A 93 -7.92 -7.43 36.02
N GLU A 94 -9.12 -7.97 35.83
CA GLU A 94 -9.88 -7.90 34.57
C GLU A 94 -10.26 -6.47 34.19
N LYS A 95 -10.71 -5.67 35.16
CA LYS A 95 -11.10 -4.28 34.93
C LYS A 95 -9.87 -3.42 34.70
N ASP A 96 -8.83 -3.59 35.52
CA ASP A 96 -7.65 -2.73 35.54
C ASP A 96 -6.71 -2.98 34.34
N PHE A 97 -6.60 -4.23 33.86
CA PHE A 97 -5.89 -4.57 32.61
C PHE A 97 -6.63 -4.01 31.39
N VAL A 98 -7.94 -4.22 31.30
CA VAL A 98 -8.77 -3.66 30.24
C VAL A 98 -8.70 -2.14 30.27
N GLU A 99 -8.84 -1.49 31.43
CA GLU A 99 -8.77 -0.02 31.56
C GLU A 99 -7.37 0.55 31.28
N LYS A 100 -6.28 -0.17 31.54
CA LYS A 100 -4.91 0.23 31.14
C LYS A 100 -4.63 -0.01 29.66
N ALA A 101 -5.14 -1.09 29.09
CA ALA A 101 -5.08 -1.35 27.65
C ALA A 101 -5.91 -0.31 26.88
N ILE A 102 -7.16 -0.06 27.31
CA ILE A 102 -8.03 1.05 26.87
C ILE A 102 -7.32 2.39 27.02
N GLY A 103 -6.79 2.69 28.20
CA GLY A 103 -6.09 3.95 28.48
C GLY A 103 -4.87 4.15 27.56
N ALA A 104 -4.18 3.06 27.20
CA ALA A 104 -3.14 3.09 26.20
C ALA A 104 -3.69 3.24 24.77
N THR A 105 -4.65 2.44 24.31
CA THR A 105 -5.14 2.45 22.91
C THR A 105 -6.01 3.65 22.57
N ASN A 106 -6.74 4.19 23.55
CA ASN A 106 -7.62 5.35 23.39
C ASN A 106 -6.87 6.69 23.47
N GLN A 107 -5.59 6.69 23.88
CA GLN A 107 -4.74 7.86 23.69
C GLN A 107 -4.54 8.09 22.20
N LYS A 108 -5.19 9.14 21.70
CA LYS A 108 -5.19 9.56 20.29
C LYS A 108 -3.76 9.57 19.75
N ALA A 109 -3.52 8.78 18.70
CA ALA A 109 -2.21 8.63 18.09
C ALA A 109 -1.56 9.99 17.81
N TRP A 110 -0.29 10.13 18.18
CA TRP A 110 0.41 11.40 18.13
C TRP A 110 0.52 11.88 16.67
N ASN A 111 0.15 13.14 16.46
CA ASN A 111 0.25 13.86 15.19
C ASN A 111 -0.70 13.40 14.06
N SER A 112 -1.91 13.97 14.02
CA SER A 112 -2.91 13.82 12.95
C SER A 112 -2.51 14.41 11.58
N SER A 113 -1.21 14.63 11.34
CA SER A 113 -0.68 15.11 10.07
C SER A 113 -0.22 13.98 9.14
N ASP A 114 0.19 12.82 9.67
CA ASP A 114 0.55 11.61 8.91
C ASP A 114 -0.65 10.67 8.76
N LEU A 115 -1.53 11.01 7.81
CA LEU A 115 -2.80 10.35 7.53
C LEU A 115 -2.67 8.84 7.31
N ARG A 116 -1.55 8.42 6.71
CA ARG A 116 -1.24 7.02 6.42
C ARG A 116 -1.14 6.15 7.66
N ARG A 117 -0.86 6.75 8.83
CA ARG A 117 -0.65 6.07 10.10
C ARG A 117 -1.76 6.33 11.12
N SER A 118 -2.73 7.18 10.81
CA SER A 118 -3.78 7.54 11.77
C SER A 118 -4.86 6.46 11.85
N ALA A 119 -4.76 5.62 12.87
CA ALA A 119 -5.82 4.71 13.31
C ALA A 119 -6.05 4.83 14.82
N THR A 120 -7.28 4.60 15.27
CA THR A 120 -7.65 4.54 16.69
C THR A 120 -7.97 3.11 17.10
N GLY A 121 -7.53 2.68 18.28
CA GLY A 121 -7.87 1.37 18.84
C GLY A 121 -8.93 1.53 19.92
N LEU A 122 -10.02 0.75 19.84
CA LEU A 122 -11.06 0.68 20.86
C LEU A 122 -11.25 -0.76 21.32
N LEU A 123 -11.46 -0.97 22.62
CA LEU A 123 -11.90 -2.25 23.17
C LEU A 123 -13.41 -2.15 23.48
N GLU A 124 -14.17 -3.18 23.11
CA GLU A 124 -15.63 -3.25 23.30
C GLU A 124 -16.00 -4.61 23.92
N LYS A 125 -16.40 -4.63 25.20
CA LYS A 125 -16.99 -5.84 25.79
C LYS A 125 -18.38 -6.02 25.21
N VAL A 126 -18.65 -7.19 24.63
CA VAL A 126 -19.95 -7.59 24.08
C VAL A 126 -20.49 -8.81 24.81
N GLU A 127 -21.78 -9.11 24.65
CA GLU A 127 -22.43 -10.26 25.28
C GLU A 127 -21.84 -11.60 24.79
N SER A 128 -21.52 -11.71 23.50
CA SER A 128 -20.86 -12.87 22.91
C SER A 128 -20.11 -12.50 21.62
N VAL A 129 -19.03 -13.21 21.32
CA VAL A 129 -18.36 -13.19 20.01
C VAL A 129 -18.39 -14.60 19.41
N SER A 130 -18.74 -14.71 18.13
CA SER A 130 -18.93 -16.02 17.46
C SER A 130 -17.63 -16.70 16.99
N THR A 131 -16.47 -16.10 17.25
CA THR A 131 -15.16 -16.66 16.88
C THR A 131 -14.69 -17.66 17.92
N ALA A 132 -13.93 -18.68 17.50
CA ALA A 132 -13.30 -19.64 18.42
C ALA A 132 -12.31 -19.00 19.42
N THR A 133 -11.97 -17.72 19.21
CA THR A 133 -11.08 -16.93 20.06
C THR A 133 -11.85 -16.04 21.04
N HIS A 134 -13.19 -15.99 20.96
CA HIS A 134 -14.04 -15.06 21.71
C HIS A 134 -13.67 -13.58 21.51
N THR A 135 -13.00 -13.29 20.38
CA THR A 135 -12.46 -11.99 20.00
C THR A 135 -12.66 -11.71 18.52
N GLU A 136 -12.98 -10.46 18.16
CA GLU A 136 -13.08 -10.01 16.76
C GLU A 136 -12.49 -8.59 16.62
N ILE A 137 -11.55 -8.38 15.70
CA ILE A 137 -11.10 -7.03 15.31
C ILE A 137 -11.95 -6.55 14.14
N VAL A 138 -12.82 -5.57 14.39
CA VAL A 138 -13.67 -4.94 13.37
C VAL A 138 -13.04 -3.61 12.94
N PRO A 139 -12.55 -3.48 11.69
CA PRO A 139 -12.20 -2.18 11.13
C PRO A 139 -13.47 -1.38 10.78
N GLU A 140 -13.50 -0.11 11.18
CA GLU A 140 -14.60 0.82 10.97
C GLU A 140 -14.06 2.17 10.49
N TYR A 141 -14.47 2.63 9.32
CA TYR A 141 -14.16 3.98 8.84
C TYR A 141 -15.20 4.98 9.34
N THR A 142 -14.72 5.96 10.10
CA THR A 142 -15.50 7.10 10.60
C THR A 142 -15.09 8.38 9.86
N LYS A 143 -15.84 9.47 10.03
CA LYS A 143 -15.45 10.80 9.49
C LYS A 143 -14.07 11.24 10.01
N ASP A 144 -13.72 10.83 11.24
CA ASP A 144 -12.54 11.30 11.97
C ASP A 144 -11.30 10.39 11.77
N GLY A 145 -11.47 9.21 11.17
CA GLY A 145 -10.38 8.23 11.00
C GLY A 145 -10.84 6.79 10.87
N LEU A 146 -9.87 5.91 10.60
CA LEU A 146 -10.01 4.46 10.75
C LEU A 146 -9.96 4.08 12.23
N VAL A 147 -10.93 3.26 12.66
CA VAL A 147 -11.03 2.70 14.01
C VAL A 147 -10.91 1.18 13.92
N PHE A 148 -10.04 0.58 14.73
CA PHE A 148 -10.02 -0.86 14.97
C PHE A 148 -10.70 -1.13 16.31
N ARG A 149 -11.84 -1.81 16.26
CA ARG A 149 -12.63 -2.16 17.43
C ARG A 149 -12.43 -3.63 17.75
N LEU A 150 -11.71 -3.94 18.84
CA LEU A 150 -11.60 -5.29 19.36
C LEU A 150 -12.82 -5.58 20.24
N ARG A 151 -13.73 -6.39 19.70
CA ARG A 151 -14.84 -6.98 20.43
C ARG A 151 -14.35 -8.20 21.19
N TYR A 152 -14.79 -8.36 22.42
CA TYR A 152 -14.49 -9.53 23.25
C TYR A 152 -15.63 -9.84 24.22
N ASP A 153 -15.81 -11.11 24.57
CA ASP A 153 -16.76 -11.54 25.60
C ASP A 153 -16.07 -12.01 26.89
N GLU A 154 -16.84 -12.48 27.87
CA GLU A 154 -16.31 -12.93 29.18
C GLU A 154 -15.27 -14.06 29.04
N THR A 155 -15.45 -14.95 28.07
CA THR A 155 -14.57 -16.09 27.82
C THR A 155 -13.18 -15.63 27.37
N ALA A 156 -13.10 -14.52 26.63
CA ALA A 156 -11.82 -13.94 26.22
C ALA A 156 -11.02 -13.33 27.39
N LEU A 157 -11.69 -12.91 28.48
CA LEU A 157 -11.00 -12.48 29.71
C LEU A 157 -10.38 -13.66 30.47
N GLN A 158 -10.96 -14.85 30.33
CA GLN A 158 -10.42 -16.11 30.85
C GLN A 158 -9.27 -16.65 29.97
N ASN A 159 -9.28 -16.37 28.67
CA ASN A 159 -8.25 -16.76 27.70
C ASN A 159 -7.36 -15.57 27.29
N LYS A 160 -6.54 -15.12 28.24
CA LYS A 160 -5.76 -13.86 28.17
C LYS A 160 -4.72 -13.89 27.05
N GLU A 161 -4.13 -15.04 26.77
CA GLU A 161 -3.22 -15.29 25.65
C GLU A 161 -3.93 -14.99 24.31
N THR A 162 -5.19 -15.39 24.18
CA THR A 162 -5.95 -15.12 22.96
C THR A 162 -6.32 -13.65 22.82
N LEU A 163 -6.71 -13.00 23.91
CA LEU A 163 -6.98 -11.56 23.92
C LEU A 163 -5.73 -10.73 23.60
N ILE A 164 -4.56 -11.10 24.13
CA ILE A 164 -3.34 -10.29 23.98
C ILE A 164 -2.79 -10.28 22.55
N ARG A 165 -3.00 -11.35 21.78
CA ARG A 165 -2.70 -11.41 20.34
C ARG A 165 -3.36 -10.25 19.57
N ASP A 166 -4.64 -10.03 19.84
CA ASP A 166 -5.45 -9.04 19.10
C ASP A 166 -5.17 -7.62 19.59
N VAL A 167 -4.98 -7.46 20.92
CA VAL A 167 -4.52 -6.20 21.52
C VAL A 167 -3.13 -5.80 21.01
N ALA A 168 -2.22 -6.76 20.78
CA ALA A 168 -0.89 -6.50 20.23
C ALA A 168 -0.96 -6.01 18.78
N LEU A 169 -1.82 -6.60 17.94
CA LEU A 169 -2.04 -6.11 16.57
C LEU A 169 -2.64 -4.69 16.57
N ILE A 170 -3.69 -4.42 17.36
CA ILE A 170 -4.26 -3.06 17.45
C ILE A 170 -3.22 -2.06 17.94
N THR A 171 -2.41 -2.42 18.93
CA THR A 171 -1.32 -1.54 19.40
C THR A 171 -0.33 -1.24 18.26
N ALA A 172 0.10 -2.26 17.52
CA ALA A 172 1.02 -2.10 16.40
C ALA A 172 0.47 -1.17 15.30
N LEU A 173 -0.84 -1.23 15.02
CA LEU A 173 -1.52 -0.40 14.02
C LEU A 173 -1.74 1.05 14.45
N THR A 174 -1.92 1.29 15.75
CA THR A 174 -2.34 2.59 16.30
C THR A 174 -1.18 3.39 16.91
N LYS A 175 -0.06 2.73 17.23
CA LYS A 175 1.08 3.32 17.94
C LYS A 175 2.39 3.17 17.20
N ASN A 176 2.50 3.95 16.12
CA ASN A 176 3.69 4.07 15.29
C ASN A 176 4.81 4.86 16.02
N GLY A 177 5.38 4.30 17.10
CA GLY A 177 6.43 4.99 17.88
C GLY A 177 6.72 4.52 19.32
N GLY A 178 6.18 3.40 19.81
CA GLY A 178 6.67 2.77 21.05
C GLY A 178 6.33 3.47 22.39
N TYR A 179 5.12 4.02 22.55
CA TYR A 179 4.65 4.58 23.84
C TYR A 179 3.32 3.99 24.29
N GLY A 180 3.27 3.37 25.47
CA GLY A 180 2.11 2.69 26.05
C GLY A 180 2.52 1.39 26.75
N ILE A 181 1.55 0.54 27.13
CA ILE A 181 1.85 -0.77 27.75
C ILE A 181 2.85 -1.61 26.95
N PHE A 182 2.91 -1.46 25.61
CA PHE A 182 3.90 -2.11 24.75
C PHE A 182 5.06 -1.19 24.34
N GLU A 183 5.63 -0.44 25.28
CA GLU A 183 6.77 0.48 25.08
C GLU A 183 7.97 -0.15 24.33
N HIS A 184 8.11 -1.49 24.36
CA HIS A 184 9.20 -2.21 23.71
C HIS A 184 8.76 -3.31 22.73
N VAL A 185 7.60 -3.16 22.08
CA VAL A 185 7.27 -3.97 20.90
C VAL A 185 8.06 -3.48 19.68
N SER A 186 9.35 -3.85 19.70
CA SER A 186 10.26 -3.72 18.56
C SER A 186 9.90 -4.78 17.52
N LEU A 187 9.03 -4.40 16.59
CA LEU A 187 8.67 -5.25 15.45
C LEU A 187 9.82 -5.30 14.46
N GLY A 188 10.14 -6.52 14.01
CA GLY A 188 11.11 -6.74 12.95
C GLY A 188 10.67 -6.05 11.65
N VAL A 189 11.65 -5.67 10.83
CA VAL A 189 11.44 -4.92 9.57
C VAL A 189 10.39 -5.58 8.65
N SER A 190 10.26 -6.91 8.70
CA SER A 190 9.25 -7.66 7.94
C SER A 190 7.81 -7.45 8.44
N VAL A 191 7.57 -7.37 9.75
CA VAL A 191 6.24 -7.09 10.31
C VAL A 191 5.89 -5.61 10.14
N SER A 192 6.85 -4.71 10.43
CA SER A 192 6.66 -3.26 10.25
C SER A 192 6.33 -2.86 8.81
N ALA A 193 6.74 -3.66 7.82
CA ALA A 193 6.38 -3.46 6.41
C ALA A 193 4.97 -3.97 6.05
N GLU A 194 4.45 -4.99 6.74
CA GLU A 194 3.08 -5.49 6.55
C GLU A 194 2.04 -4.51 7.13
N ILE A 195 2.33 -3.94 8.31
CA ILE A 195 1.44 -2.98 8.99
C ILE A 195 1.68 -1.51 8.59
N GLU A 196 2.48 -1.27 7.53
CA GLU A 196 2.95 0.07 7.15
C GLU A 196 1.81 1.04 6.76
N SER A 197 0.67 0.49 6.33
CA SER A 197 -0.61 1.19 6.26
C SER A 197 -1.68 0.41 7.01
N PRO A 198 -2.33 0.99 8.03
CA PRO A 198 -3.46 0.36 8.69
C PRO A 198 -4.63 0.12 7.74
N HIS A 199 -4.75 0.88 6.64
CA HIS A 199 -5.77 0.65 5.60
C HIS A 199 -5.62 -0.72 4.91
N SER A 200 -4.38 -1.15 4.64
CA SER A 200 -4.08 -2.49 4.09
C SER A 200 -4.43 -3.62 5.06
N ILE A 201 -4.39 -3.34 6.37
CA ILE A 201 -4.78 -4.30 7.41
C ILE A 201 -6.29 -4.32 7.63
N ALA A 202 -6.97 -3.18 7.50
CA ALA A 202 -8.43 -3.13 7.44
C ALA A 202 -8.98 -3.95 6.26
N GLU A 203 -8.39 -3.79 5.06
CA GLU A 203 -8.74 -4.61 3.89
C GLU A 203 -8.44 -6.12 4.13
N LEU A 204 -7.27 -6.46 4.69
CA LEU A 204 -6.91 -7.85 5.01
C LEU A 204 -7.92 -8.51 5.96
N LEU A 205 -8.29 -7.83 7.06
CA LEU A 205 -9.28 -8.30 8.02
C LEU A 205 -10.66 -8.49 7.35
N THR A 206 -11.08 -7.56 6.50
CA THR A 206 -12.35 -7.67 5.76
C THR A 206 -12.34 -8.85 4.79
N ASN A 207 -11.28 -9.03 3.99
CA ASN A 207 -11.17 -10.16 3.06
C ASN A 207 -11.17 -11.51 3.82
N ALA A 208 -10.45 -11.60 4.94
CA ALA A 208 -10.41 -12.81 5.77
C ALA A 208 -11.80 -13.15 6.37
N ARG A 209 -12.56 -12.14 6.80
CA ARG A 209 -13.95 -12.29 7.30
C ARG A 209 -14.94 -12.70 6.20
N GLU A 210 -14.77 -12.20 4.98
CA GLU A 210 -15.56 -12.64 3.81
C GLU A 210 -15.08 -13.99 3.25
N GLY A 211 -14.23 -14.72 3.97
CA GLY A 211 -13.90 -16.13 3.70
C GLY A 211 -12.70 -16.35 2.78
N SER A 212 -11.89 -15.33 2.48
CA SER A 212 -10.68 -15.45 1.68
C SER A 212 -9.60 -16.30 2.39
N PRO A 213 -9.21 -17.48 1.85
CA PRO A 213 -8.20 -18.32 2.49
C PRO A 213 -6.81 -17.70 2.43
N THR A 214 -6.51 -16.93 1.38
CA THR A 214 -5.27 -16.17 1.18
C THR A 214 -5.12 -15.08 2.25
N ALA A 215 -6.18 -14.33 2.52
CA ALA A 215 -6.20 -13.34 3.59
C ALA A 215 -6.10 -13.99 4.98
N GLN A 216 -6.79 -15.11 5.21
CA GLN A 216 -6.73 -15.87 6.47
C GLN A 216 -5.31 -16.41 6.75
N ALA A 217 -4.65 -16.98 5.74
CA ALA A 217 -3.26 -17.46 5.85
C ALA A 217 -2.28 -16.31 6.15
N ARG A 218 -2.41 -15.16 5.45
CA ARG A 218 -1.58 -13.96 5.69
C ARG A 218 -1.81 -13.38 7.09
N LEU A 219 -3.06 -13.33 7.57
CA LEU A 219 -3.41 -12.82 8.89
C LEU A 219 -2.90 -13.74 10.02
N ASN A 220 -3.00 -15.06 9.87
CA ASN A 220 -2.45 -16.02 10.81
C ASN A 220 -0.91 -15.89 10.92
N LEU A 221 -0.22 -15.73 9.78
CA LEU A 221 1.21 -15.48 9.73
C LEU A 221 1.58 -14.17 10.45
N LEU A 222 0.83 -13.10 10.22
CA LEU A 222 1.03 -11.80 10.87
C LEU A 222 0.90 -11.92 12.40
N PHE A 223 -0.16 -12.57 12.89
CA PHE A 223 -0.32 -12.80 14.33
C PHE A 223 0.81 -13.64 14.94
N SER A 224 1.23 -14.72 14.27
CA SER A 224 2.35 -15.54 14.73
C SER A 224 3.66 -14.74 14.84
N LYS A 225 3.94 -13.89 13.84
CA LYS A 225 5.13 -13.02 13.84
C LYS A 225 5.06 -11.94 14.91
N ILE A 226 3.90 -11.30 15.11
CA ILE A 226 3.71 -10.31 16.18
C ILE A 226 3.98 -10.96 17.54
N LEU A 227 3.34 -12.09 17.87
CA LEU A 227 3.53 -12.77 19.16
C LEU A 227 4.97 -13.25 19.36
N GLY A 228 5.59 -13.88 18.35
CA GLY A 228 6.97 -14.38 18.46
C GLY A 228 8.03 -13.28 18.60
N GLN A 229 7.77 -12.09 18.04
CA GLN A 229 8.63 -10.91 18.17
C GLN A 229 8.28 -10.05 19.38
N MET A 230 7.11 -10.24 20.00
CA MET A 230 6.68 -9.47 21.16
C MET A 230 7.69 -9.60 22.31
N ARG A 231 8.05 -8.46 22.89
CA ARG A 231 8.89 -8.38 24.09
C ARG A 231 8.12 -7.57 25.12
N VAL A 232 7.68 -8.26 26.17
CA VAL A 232 6.94 -7.70 27.30
C VAL A 232 7.84 -7.84 28.53
N SER A 233 7.86 -6.86 29.42
CA SER A 233 8.65 -6.98 30.65
C SER A 233 8.07 -8.07 31.55
N GLN A 234 8.91 -8.79 32.30
CA GLN A 234 8.43 -9.85 33.21
C GLN A 234 7.45 -9.30 34.27
N THR A 235 7.68 -8.07 34.74
CA THR A 235 6.75 -7.35 35.63
C THR A 235 5.38 -7.18 34.99
N MET A 236 5.32 -6.79 33.70
CA MET A 236 4.06 -6.62 33.00
C MET A 236 3.39 -7.96 32.68
N LEU A 237 4.14 -8.99 32.26
CA LEU A 237 3.61 -10.35 32.08
C LEU A 237 2.97 -10.87 33.38
N ALA A 238 3.66 -10.73 34.52
CA ALA A 238 3.13 -11.09 35.83
C ALA A 238 1.88 -10.29 36.21
N GLN A 239 1.88 -8.96 35.98
CA GLN A 239 0.69 -8.12 36.16
C GLN A 239 -0.47 -8.53 35.26
N MET A 240 -0.19 -9.09 34.08
CA MET A 240 -1.17 -9.60 33.12
C MET A 240 -1.66 -11.02 33.44
N GLY A 241 -1.03 -11.71 34.41
CA GLY A 241 -1.24 -13.14 34.62
C GLY A 241 -0.88 -13.98 33.38
N LEU A 242 0.10 -13.53 32.61
CA LEU A 242 0.64 -14.18 31.42
C LEU A 242 2.07 -14.66 31.67
N THR A 243 2.56 -15.57 30.83
CA THR A 243 3.97 -15.97 30.79
C THR A 243 4.54 -15.76 29.39
N GLN A 244 5.85 -15.51 29.30
CA GLN A 244 6.54 -15.42 28.01
C GLN A 244 6.41 -16.74 27.22
N ASP A 245 6.42 -17.88 27.93
CA ASP A 245 6.25 -19.20 27.33
C ASP A 245 4.83 -19.42 26.80
N GLY A 246 3.78 -18.95 27.49
CA GLY A 246 2.40 -18.98 26.98
C GLY A 246 2.26 -18.23 25.65
N LEU A 247 2.85 -17.03 25.55
CA LEU A 247 2.89 -16.25 24.31
C LEU A 247 3.65 -16.97 23.19
N LEU A 248 4.78 -17.62 23.51
CA LEU A 248 5.58 -18.37 22.54
C LEU A 248 4.88 -19.66 22.09
N ASN A 249 4.19 -20.35 23.00
CA ASN A 249 3.38 -21.53 22.70
C ASN A 249 2.26 -21.17 21.73
N GLN A 250 1.50 -20.10 22.02
CA GLN A 250 0.47 -19.59 21.11
C GLN A 250 1.06 -19.17 19.75
N ALA A 251 2.22 -18.49 19.74
CA ALA A 251 2.90 -18.14 18.50
C ALA A 251 3.29 -19.37 17.68
N ASN A 252 3.64 -20.49 18.33
CA ASN A 252 3.95 -21.77 17.71
C ASN A 252 2.69 -22.50 17.23
N GLU A 253 1.60 -22.54 18.00
CA GLU A 253 0.31 -23.08 17.53
C GLU A 253 -0.16 -22.41 16.24
N LEU A 254 0.03 -21.09 16.12
CA LEU A 254 -0.27 -20.37 14.89
C LEU A 254 0.66 -20.81 13.73
N LYS A 255 1.94 -21.13 13.97
CA LYS A 255 2.84 -21.69 12.94
C LYS A 255 2.40 -23.10 12.54
N ASP A 256 1.99 -23.93 13.49
CA ASP A 256 1.56 -25.30 13.22
C ASP A 256 0.28 -25.31 12.37
N ARG A 257 -0.64 -24.35 12.62
CA ARG A 257 -1.82 -24.10 11.78
C ARG A 257 -1.47 -23.48 10.41
N GLN A 258 -0.35 -22.77 10.29
CA GLN A 258 0.02 -22.04 9.07
C GLN A 258 0.11 -22.97 7.86
N ALA A 259 0.73 -24.14 7.98
CA ALA A 259 0.90 -25.06 6.86
C ALA A 259 -0.44 -25.53 6.25
N ALA A 260 -1.47 -25.75 7.08
CA ALA A 260 -2.81 -26.13 6.63
C ALA A 260 -3.55 -24.96 5.96
N LEU A 261 -3.40 -23.74 6.47
CA LEU A 261 -3.93 -22.52 5.85
C LEU A 261 -3.23 -22.24 4.51
N ASP A 262 -1.92 -22.48 4.43
CA ASP A 262 -1.12 -22.30 3.23
C ASP A 262 -1.53 -23.29 2.13
N GLU A 263 -1.74 -24.57 2.48
CA GLU A 263 -2.27 -25.55 1.52
C GLU A 263 -3.66 -25.15 1.01
N LEU A 264 -4.55 -24.70 1.92
CA LEU A 264 -5.89 -24.25 1.55
C LEU A 264 -5.84 -23.03 0.61
N ALA A 265 -5.00 -22.04 0.91
CA ALA A 265 -4.82 -20.84 0.10
C ALA A 265 -4.17 -21.14 -1.25
N ALA A 266 -3.13 -21.98 -1.31
CA ALA A 266 -2.52 -22.42 -2.57
C ALA A 266 -3.50 -23.22 -3.44
N LYS A 267 -4.32 -24.09 -2.84
CA LYS A 267 -5.40 -24.82 -3.53
C LYS A 267 -6.49 -23.88 -4.05
N HIS A 268 -6.84 -22.86 -3.27
CA HIS A 268 -7.79 -21.81 -3.66
C HIS A 268 -7.28 -21.01 -4.86
N GLN A 269 -6.06 -20.45 -4.77
CA GLN A 269 -5.43 -19.70 -5.86
C GLN A 269 -5.30 -20.53 -7.13
N ARG A 270 -4.84 -21.79 -7.05
CA ARG A 270 -4.78 -22.70 -8.21
C ARG A 270 -6.15 -22.93 -8.85
N LYS A 271 -7.23 -23.06 -8.05
CA LYS A 271 -8.60 -23.21 -8.55
C LYS A 271 -9.08 -21.93 -9.24
N GLN A 272 -8.86 -20.77 -8.63
CA GLN A 272 -9.22 -19.46 -9.20
C GLN A 272 -8.47 -19.18 -10.51
N GLN A 273 -7.16 -19.42 -10.54
CA GLN A 273 -6.34 -19.25 -11.74
C GLN A 273 -6.79 -20.18 -12.86
N LYS A 274 -7.05 -21.46 -12.56
CA LYS A 274 -7.56 -22.42 -13.55
C LYS A 274 -8.94 -22.00 -14.09
N ALA A 275 -9.81 -21.43 -13.26
CA ALA A 275 -11.10 -20.90 -13.69
C ALA A 275 -10.94 -19.66 -14.60
N LEU A 276 -10.02 -18.75 -14.27
CA LEU A 276 -9.69 -17.58 -15.08
C LEU A 276 -9.14 -17.97 -16.46
N ASP A 277 -8.23 -18.95 -16.51
CA ASP A 277 -7.59 -19.37 -17.76
C ASP A 277 -8.53 -20.23 -18.63
N ALA A 278 -9.38 -21.07 -18.01
CA ALA A 278 -10.48 -21.73 -18.71
C ALA A 278 -11.44 -20.69 -19.32
N TRP A 279 -11.90 -19.70 -18.55
CA TRP A 279 -12.78 -18.65 -19.07
C TRP A 279 -12.15 -17.88 -20.25
N LYS A 280 -10.85 -17.52 -20.18
CA LYS A 280 -10.15 -16.87 -21.30
C LYS A 280 -10.12 -17.76 -22.55
N SER A 281 -9.79 -19.04 -22.38
CA SER A 281 -9.66 -20.04 -23.44
C SER A 281 -11.01 -20.33 -24.10
N ASP A 282 -12.01 -20.67 -23.30
CA ASP A 282 -13.30 -21.23 -23.76
C ASP A 282 -14.19 -20.16 -24.39
N THR A 283 -14.14 -18.92 -23.89
CA THR A 283 -14.97 -17.83 -24.42
C THR A 283 -14.35 -17.14 -25.64
N GLY A 284 -13.02 -17.14 -25.76
CA GLY A 284 -12.28 -16.28 -26.69
C GLY A 284 -12.63 -14.79 -26.56
N ALA A 285 -13.15 -14.35 -25.40
CA ALA A 285 -13.75 -13.02 -25.24
C ALA A 285 -12.75 -11.89 -25.50
N LEU A 286 -11.51 -12.04 -25.01
CA LEU A 286 -10.46 -11.04 -25.21
C LEU A 286 -10.09 -10.89 -26.68
N ASP A 287 -10.01 -12.00 -27.42
CA ASP A 287 -9.64 -12.00 -28.84
C ASP A 287 -10.76 -11.41 -29.71
N LYS A 288 -12.03 -11.69 -29.36
CA LYS A 288 -13.21 -11.02 -29.95
C LYS A 288 -13.18 -9.51 -29.72
N LEU A 289 -12.82 -9.05 -28.52
CA LEU A 289 -12.67 -7.62 -28.20
C LEU A 289 -11.46 -6.99 -28.90
N GLU A 290 -10.35 -7.71 -29.07
CA GLU A 290 -9.21 -7.22 -29.86
C GLU A 290 -9.50 -7.14 -31.37
N ALA A 291 -10.40 -8.00 -31.87
CA ALA A 291 -10.85 -8.00 -33.26
C ALA A 291 -11.88 -6.90 -33.60
N MET A 292 -12.55 -6.30 -32.61
CA MET A 292 -13.50 -5.19 -32.83
C MET A 292 -12.83 -4.02 -33.58
N ASN A 293 -13.53 -3.41 -34.54
CA ASN A 293 -12.98 -2.27 -35.30
C ASN A 293 -12.61 -1.09 -34.38
N GLU A 294 -13.49 -0.76 -33.43
CA GLU A 294 -13.29 0.31 -32.45
C GLU A 294 -12.43 -0.19 -31.29
N LYS A 295 -11.32 0.49 -31.05
CA LYS A 295 -10.40 0.17 -29.94
C LYS A 295 -10.73 1.00 -28.70
N LEU A 296 -10.10 0.68 -27.56
CA LEU A 296 -10.37 1.36 -26.28
C LEU A 296 -10.29 2.90 -26.39
N ASP A 297 -9.30 3.41 -27.11
CA ASP A 297 -9.10 4.83 -27.38
C ASP A 297 -10.20 5.43 -28.27
N ASP A 298 -10.69 4.72 -29.30
CA ASP A 298 -11.84 5.16 -30.08
C ASP A 298 -13.10 5.32 -29.21
N LEU A 299 -13.34 4.35 -28.33
CA LEU A 299 -14.51 4.32 -27.43
C LEU A 299 -14.43 5.44 -26.40
N ILE A 300 -13.26 5.66 -25.79
CA ILE A 300 -13.00 6.82 -24.90
C ILE A 300 -13.25 8.13 -25.65
N LEU A 301 -12.65 8.33 -26.82
CA LEU A 301 -12.77 9.56 -27.62
C LEU A 301 -14.18 9.80 -28.19
N LYS A 302 -15.06 8.79 -28.16
CA LYS A 302 -16.49 8.89 -28.50
C LYS A 302 -17.40 9.11 -27.30
N ASN A 303 -16.87 9.12 -26.07
CA ASN A 303 -17.64 9.01 -24.83
C ASN A 303 -18.55 7.75 -24.79
N ASP A 304 -18.18 6.64 -25.45
CA ASP A 304 -18.90 5.37 -25.32
C ASP A 304 -18.55 4.69 -24.00
N ARG A 305 -19.10 5.25 -22.92
CA ARG A 305 -18.94 4.79 -21.55
C ARG A 305 -19.36 3.32 -21.36
N LYS A 306 -20.36 2.86 -22.12
CA LYS A 306 -20.88 1.49 -22.06
C LYS A 306 -19.95 0.50 -22.77
N GLY A 307 -19.48 0.84 -23.97
CA GLY A 307 -18.46 0.07 -24.68
C GLY A 307 -17.17 -0.02 -23.88
N VAL A 308 -16.73 1.10 -23.27
CA VAL A 308 -15.56 1.12 -22.38
C VAL A 308 -15.77 0.26 -21.14
N ARG A 309 -16.90 0.38 -20.41
CA ARG A 309 -17.22 -0.51 -19.27
C ARG A 309 -17.10 -1.97 -19.67
N LYS A 310 -17.82 -2.38 -20.72
CA LYS A 310 -17.84 -3.77 -21.22
C LYS A 310 -16.44 -4.26 -21.58
N MET A 311 -15.62 -3.40 -22.17
CA MET A 311 -14.24 -3.73 -22.49
C MET A 311 -13.40 -3.90 -21.22
N LEU A 312 -13.41 -2.95 -20.29
CA LEU A 312 -12.66 -3.04 -19.04
C LEU A 312 -13.07 -4.26 -18.20
N GLU A 313 -14.38 -4.47 -18.03
CA GLU A 313 -14.97 -5.57 -17.26
C GLU A 313 -14.52 -6.95 -17.74
N ALA A 314 -14.31 -7.13 -19.06
CA ALA A 314 -13.80 -8.37 -19.62
C ALA A 314 -12.30 -8.62 -19.35
N TYR A 315 -11.49 -7.57 -19.15
CA TYR A 315 -10.05 -7.72 -18.90
C TYR A 315 -9.68 -7.79 -17.40
N LEU A 316 -10.62 -7.49 -16.51
CA LEU A 316 -10.39 -7.61 -15.07
C LEU A 316 -10.35 -9.09 -14.63
N PRO A 317 -9.34 -9.50 -13.85
CA PRO A 317 -9.17 -10.91 -13.45
C PRO A 317 -10.10 -11.31 -12.28
N TRP A 318 -11.41 -11.11 -12.41
CA TRP A 318 -12.42 -11.28 -11.36
C TRP A 318 -12.29 -12.55 -10.51
N ALA A 319 -12.01 -13.69 -11.15
CA ALA A 319 -11.94 -14.98 -10.48
C ALA A 319 -10.82 -15.07 -9.42
N VAL A 320 -9.75 -14.27 -9.54
CA VAL A 320 -8.61 -14.20 -8.60
C VAL A 320 -8.57 -12.89 -7.79
N MET A 321 -9.61 -12.04 -7.89
CA MET A 321 -9.74 -10.84 -7.05
C MET A 321 -10.13 -11.20 -5.62
N GLU A 322 -9.59 -10.45 -4.67
CA GLU A 322 -10.10 -10.48 -3.29
C GLU A 322 -11.48 -9.79 -3.22
N PRO A 323 -12.35 -10.14 -2.26
CA PRO A 323 -13.71 -9.58 -2.16
C PRO A 323 -13.76 -8.04 -2.20
N VAL A 324 -12.91 -7.38 -1.42
CA VAL A 324 -12.86 -5.91 -1.34
C VAL A 324 -12.42 -5.26 -2.66
N GLU A 325 -11.42 -5.83 -3.34
CA GLU A 325 -10.98 -5.36 -4.66
C GLU A 325 -12.10 -5.53 -5.71
N ALA A 326 -12.79 -6.68 -5.71
CA ALA A 326 -13.89 -6.93 -6.62
C ALA A 326 -15.10 -5.98 -6.39
N ASN A 327 -15.41 -5.65 -5.13
CA ASN A 327 -16.41 -4.64 -4.79
C ASN A 327 -16.05 -3.28 -5.41
N THR A 328 -14.80 -2.90 -5.22
CA THR A 328 -14.23 -1.63 -5.63
C THR A 328 -14.28 -1.42 -7.15
N TRP A 329 -13.85 -2.43 -7.92
CA TRP A 329 -13.94 -2.39 -9.38
C TRP A 329 -15.39 -2.29 -9.90
N LYS A 330 -16.35 -2.94 -9.24
CA LYS A 330 -17.77 -2.83 -9.61
C LYS A 330 -18.31 -1.41 -9.42
N ILE A 331 -17.97 -0.77 -8.30
CA ILE A 331 -18.34 0.64 -8.02
C ILE A 331 -17.76 1.57 -9.11
N TRP A 332 -16.52 1.35 -9.53
CA TRP A 332 -15.87 2.16 -10.56
C TRP A 332 -16.45 1.94 -11.95
N LEU A 333 -16.71 0.69 -12.36
CA LEU A 333 -17.33 0.35 -13.64
C LEU A 333 -18.75 0.91 -13.74
N GLU A 334 -19.51 0.87 -12.65
CA GLU A 334 -20.83 1.50 -12.57
C GLU A 334 -20.75 3.02 -12.73
N ALA A 335 -19.78 3.68 -12.07
CA ALA A 335 -19.53 5.11 -12.22
C ALA A 335 -18.87 5.52 -13.56
N ILE A 336 -18.40 4.54 -14.35
CA ILE A 336 -17.96 4.76 -15.73
C ILE A 336 -19.18 4.83 -16.66
N GLU A 337 -20.06 3.82 -16.63
CA GLU A 337 -21.27 3.77 -17.47
C GLU A 337 -22.30 4.83 -17.06
N ASN A 338 -22.56 4.96 -15.75
CA ASN A 338 -23.61 5.79 -15.17
C ASN A 338 -23.02 6.83 -14.19
N PRO A 339 -22.31 7.87 -14.67
CA PRO A 339 -21.74 8.91 -13.83
C PRO A 339 -22.82 9.80 -13.18
N ASN A 340 -22.64 10.13 -11.90
CA ASN A 340 -23.45 11.11 -11.19
C ASN A 340 -22.77 12.49 -11.31
N HIS A 341 -23.32 13.36 -12.17
CA HIS A 341 -22.78 14.70 -12.41
C HIS A 341 -23.09 15.72 -11.30
N GLU A 342 -24.04 15.44 -10.41
CA GLU A 342 -24.34 16.25 -9.22
C GLU A 342 -23.30 16.00 -8.12
N LYS A 343 -22.91 14.74 -7.93
CA LYS A 343 -21.87 14.31 -6.98
C LYS A 343 -20.51 14.22 -7.66
N SER A 344 -20.07 15.33 -8.24
CA SER A 344 -18.80 15.42 -8.96
C SER A 344 -17.67 16.08 -8.15
N VAL A 345 -16.44 15.60 -8.35
CA VAL A 345 -15.18 16.19 -7.89
C VAL A 345 -14.51 16.96 -9.03
N ILE A 346 -14.05 18.19 -8.74
CA ILE A 346 -13.11 18.92 -9.60
C ILE A 346 -11.68 18.63 -9.12
N ALA A 347 -10.80 18.23 -10.03
CA ALA A 347 -9.40 17.94 -9.69
C ALA A 347 -8.42 18.31 -10.81
N PHE A 348 -7.17 18.54 -10.43
CA PHE A 348 -6.08 18.96 -11.31
C PHE A 348 -5.03 17.85 -11.44
N ARG A 349 -4.41 17.74 -12.63
CA ARG A 349 -3.23 16.89 -12.88
C ARG A 349 -2.19 17.68 -13.68
N GLY A 350 -0.96 17.70 -13.16
CA GLY A 350 0.21 18.04 -13.97
C GLY A 350 0.59 16.87 -14.86
N LEU A 351 0.81 17.13 -16.14
CA LEU A 351 1.14 16.13 -17.15
C LEU A 351 2.58 16.31 -17.63
N LYS A 352 3.29 15.20 -17.84
CA LYS A 352 4.61 15.17 -18.49
C LYS A 352 4.61 14.19 -19.65
N TYR A 353 5.06 14.60 -20.82
CA TYR A 353 4.91 13.82 -22.06
C TYR A 353 5.85 12.60 -22.18
N ASP A 354 6.74 12.37 -21.22
CA ASP A 354 7.44 11.09 -21.04
C ASP A 354 6.53 10.00 -20.44
N THR A 355 5.62 10.37 -19.53
CA THR A 355 4.73 9.43 -18.82
C THR A 355 3.27 9.47 -19.27
N ASP A 356 2.77 10.65 -19.64
CA ASP A 356 1.38 10.92 -19.95
C ASP A 356 1.17 11.03 -21.46
N LYS A 357 0.36 10.12 -22.03
CA LYS A 357 -0.02 10.17 -23.45
C LYS A 357 -1.47 10.64 -23.59
N ILE A 358 -1.62 11.81 -24.19
CA ILE A 358 -2.92 12.41 -24.52
C ILE A 358 -3.49 11.73 -25.76
N GLN A 359 -4.74 11.27 -25.69
CA GLN A 359 -5.50 10.89 -26.87
C GLN A 359 -6.20 12.13 -27.39
N ARG A 360 -6.07 12.41 -28.69
CA ARG A 360 -6.58 13.61 -29.34
C ARG A 360 -7.42 13.22 -30.54
N LYS A 361 -8.56 13.88 -30.73
CA LYS A 361 -9.38 13.72 -31.93
C LYS A 361 -10.01 15.05 -32.32
N GLN A 362 -9.90 15.41 -33.60
CA GLN A 362 -10.63 16.56 -34.12
C GLN A 362 -12.10 16.18 -34.35
N THR A 363 -13.00 17.01 -33.86
CA THR A 363 -14.45 16.92 -34.07
C THR A 363 -14.98 18.22 -34.67
N ALA A 364 -16.25 18.25 -35.07
CA ALA A 364 -16.90 19.48 -35.55
C ALA A 364 -16.99 20.57 -34.46
N GLN A 365 -16.95 20.18 -33.19
CA GLN A 365 -17.02 21.04 -32.02
C GLN A 365 -15.63 21.48 -31.50
N GLY A 366 -14.54 21.01 -32.11
CA GLY A 366 -13.16 21.27 -31.68
C GLY A 366 -12.36 19.99 -31.41
N GLU A 367 -11.17 20.14 -30.83
CA GLU A 367 -10.35 19.02 -30.37
C GLU A 367 -10.94 18.43 -29.08
N VAL A 368 -11.10 17.11 -29.03
CA VAL A 368 -11.49 16.36 -27.81
C VAL A 368 -10.32 15.55 -27.28
N PHE A 369 -10.24 15.45 -25.95
CA PHE A 369 -9.11 14.86 -25.23
C PHE A 369 -9.54 13.67 -24.38
N GLY A 370 -8.83 12.54 -24.51
CA GLY A 370 -8.95 11.39 -23.60
C GLY A 370 -7.61 11.14 -22.91
N PHE A 371 -7.64 10.66 -21.67
CA PHE A 371 -6.43 10.32 -20.91
C PHE A 371 -6.48 8.89 -20.39
N MET A 372 -5.31 8.29 -20.27
CA MET A 372 -5.13 6.91 -19.84
C MET A 372 -3.96 6.78 -18.86
N SER A 373 -4.11 5.88 -17.90
CA SER A 373 -3.08 5.46 -16.94
C SER A 373 -1.81 4.92 -17.61
N THR A 374 -0.69 4.98 -16.88
CA THR A 374 0.63 4.62 -17.41
C THR A 374 0.72 3.16 -17.85
N VAL A 375 -0.01 2.24 -17.20
CA VAL A 375 -0.12 0.83 -17.63
C VAL A 375 -0.68 0.69 -19.05
N LEU A 376 -1.60 1.58 -19.46
CA LEU A 376 -2.20 1.59 -20.78
C LEU A 376 -1.38 2.41 -21.80
N THR A 377 -0.55 3.35 -21.38
CA THR A 377 0.19 4.23 -22.31
C THR A 377 1.63 3.79 -22.58
N LYS A 378 2.28 3.07 -21.67
CA LYS A 378 3.72 2.73 -21.71
C LYS A 378 4.11 1.72 -22.79
N ASN A 379 3.32 0.66 -22.96
CA ASN A 379 3.66 -0.48 -23.81
C ASN A 379 3.32 -0.24 -25.31
N GLN A 380 3.76 -1.14 -26.19
CA GLN A 380 3.43 -1.14 -27.61
C GLN A 380 2.14 -1.96 -27.90
N GLY A 381 1.57 -1.81 -29.09
CA GLY A 381 0.30 -2.46 -29.51
C GLY A 381 -0.96 -1.63 -29.22
N SER A 382 -2.15 -2.14 -29.54
CA SER A 382 -3.42 -1.43 -29.31
C SER A 382 -3.72 -1.26 -27.82
N TYR A 383 -4.43 -0.19 -27.44
CA TYR A 383 -4.79 0.05 -26.05
C TYR A 383 -5.67 -1.06 -25.46
N THR A 384 -6.56 -1.66 -26.26
CA THR A 384 -7.32 -2.86 -25.91
C THR A 384 -6.41 -4.03 -25.51
N ARG A 385 -5.37 -4.35 -26.31
CA ARG A 385 -4.43 -5.43 -25.98
C ARG A 385 -3.61 -5.14 -24.71
N ARG A 386 -3.32 -3.86 -24.44
CA ARG A 386 -2.58 -3.46 -23.23
C ARG A 386 -3.36 -3.72 -21.94
N LEU A 387 -4.70 -3.85 -21.99
CA LEU A 387 -5.53 -4.27 -20.85
C LEU A 387 -5.16 -5.67 -20.32
N ARG A 388 -4.54 -6.55 -21.13
CA ARG A 388 -3.98 -7.83 -20.62
C ARG A 388 -2.94 -7.62 -19.52
N SER A 389 -2.29 -6.46 -19.48
CA SER A 389 -1.30 -6.12 -18.46
C SER A 389 -1.92 -5.88 -17.07
N LEU A 390 -3.24 -5.73 -16.94
CA LEU A 390 -3.88 -5.41 -15.66
C LEU A 390 -3.64 -6.50 -14.61
N SER A 391 -3.79 -7.79 -14.96
CA SER A 391 -3.49 -8.90 -14.02
C SER A 391 -2.03 -8.87 -13.55
N THR A 392 -1.08 -8.76 -14.47
CA THR A 392 0.35 -8.77 -14.14
C THR A 392 0.81 -7.54 -13.34
N ASN A 393 0.19 -6.37 -13.52
CA ASN A 393 0.51 -5.20 -12.71
C ASN A 393 -0.19 -5.23 -11.34
N ARG A 394 -1.41 -5.78 -11.27
CA ARG A 394 -2.09 -6.11 -10.02
C ARG A 394 -1.23 -7.02 -9.13
N GLU A 395 -0.70 -8.12 -9.68
CA GLU A 395 0.19 -9.06 -8.98
C GLU A 395 1.49 -8.38 -8.49
N LYS A 396 2.07 -7.48 -9.30
CA LYS A 396 3.32 -6.77 -8.95
C LYS A 396 3.15 -5.68 -7.89
N ASN A 397 2.01 -5.00 -7.89
CA ASN A 397 1.79 -3.79 -7.09
C ASN A 397 0.89 -4.01 -5.87
N GLY A 398 0.14 -5.13 -5.83
CA GLY A 398 -0.91 -5.35 -4.83
C GLY A 398 -0.55 -6.21 -3.62
N ASP A 399 0.70 -6.68 -3.49
CA ASP A 399 1.21 -7.29 -2.26
C ASP A 399 2.59 -6.68 -1.95
N VAL A 400 2.55 -5.47 -1.39
CA VAL A 400 3.73 -4.60 -1.20
C VAL A 400 4.72 -5.18 -0.17
N SER A 401 4.23 -6.02 0.73
CA SER A 401 5.00 -6.72 1.76
C SER A 401 5.49 -8.10 1.34
N PHE A 402 4.95 -8.70 0.26
CA PHE A 402 5.27 -10.06 -0.23
C PHE A 402 6.77 -10.37 -0.18
N VAL A 403 7.59 -9.57 -0.85
CA VAL A 403 9.05 -9.79 -0.98
C VAL A 403 9.77 -9.75 0.38
N ARG A 404 9.20 -9.08 1.39
CA ARG A 404 9.77 -8.93 2.74
C ARG A 404 9.29 -10.00 3.72
N LEU A 405 8.17 -10.67 3.45
CA LEU A 405 7.70 -11.84 4.22
C LEU A 405 8.14 -13.17 3.59
N ALA A 406 8.16 -13.27 2.25
CA ALA A 406 8.48 -14.48 1.50
C ALA A 406 9.98 -14.86 1.50
N GLN A 407 10.87 -13.98 1.97
CA GLN A 407 12.29 -14.33 2.21
C GLN A 407 12.44 -15.50 3.21
N GLU A 408 11.42 -15.79 4.01
CA GLU A 408 11.35 -16.93 4.93
C GLU A 408 10.81 -18.22 4.29
N LYS A 409 11.02 -18.45 2.98
CA LYS A 409 10.84 -19.74 2.26
C LYS A 409 9.45 -20.41 2.26
N SER A 410 8.46 -19.90 2.99
CA SER A 410 7.28 -20.67 3.37
C SER A 410 6.06 -20.51 2.46
N THR A 411 5.89 -19.38 1.76
CA THR A 411 4.65 -19.10 1.02
C THR A 411 4.85 -18.36 -0.30
N ASP A 412 4.52 -19.03 -1.42
CA ASP A 412 4.24 -18.39 -2.72
C ASP A 412 2.86 -17.68 -2.75
N ILE A 413 2.27 -17.47 -1.57
CA ILE A 413 0.86 -17.07 -1.40
C ILE A 413 0.79 -15.55 -1.29
N GLN A 414 0.31 -14.94 -2.36
CA GLN A 414 0.02 -13.51 -2.42
C GLN A 414 -1.40 -13.21 -1.89
N SER A 415 -1.52 -12.18 -1.06
CA SER A 415 -2.79 -11.64 -0.56
C SER A 415 -2.97 -10.25 -1.18
N ILE A 416 -3.42 -10.24 -2.43
CA ILE A 416 -3.42 -9.02 -3.27
C ILE A 416 -4.54 -8.06 -2.83
N ARG A 417 -4.15 -6.86 -2.41
CA ARG A 417 -5.04 -5.80 -1.89
C ARG A 417 -5.09 -4.59 -2.81
N ILE A 418 -6.24 -3.91 -2.88
CA ILE A 418 -6.37 -2.67 -3.67
C ILE A 418 -5.69 -1.49 -2.96
N THR A 419 -5.74 -1.43 -1.63
CA THR A 419 -5.00 -0.46 -0.79
C THR A 419 -3.48 -0.56 -0.94
N ASP A 420 -2.95 -1.76 -1.16
CA ASP A 420 -1.54 -1.98 -1.49
C ASP A 420 -1.21 -1.43 -2.88
N GLN A 421 -2.08 -1.63 -3.89
CA GLN A 421 -1.91 -1.02 -5.22
C GLN A 421 -1.93 0.52 -5.15
N MET A 422 -2.80 1.11 -4.32
CA MET A 422 -2.84 2.56 -4.07
C MET A 422 -1.56 3.08 -3.38
N THR A 423 -1.03 2.31 -2.43
CA THR A 423 0.24 2.59 -1.74
C THR A 423 1.44 2.45 -2.67
N ALA A 424 1.45 1.45 -3.54
CA ALA A 424 2.50 1.21 -4.54
C ALA A 424 2.51 2.31 -5.60
N HIS A 425 1.33 2.73 -6.08
CA HIS A 425 1.16 3.83 -7.02
C HIS A 425 1.79 5.13 -6.52
N ALA A 426 1.56 5.49 -5.25
CA ALA A 426 2.17 6.68 -4.65
C ALA A 426 3.71 6.64 -4.70
N ARG A 427 4.32 5.44 -4.59
CA ARG A 427 5.78 5.24 -4.64
C ARG A 427 6.33 5.23 -6.07
N ASP A 428 5.66 4.54 -7.00
CA ASP A 428 6.01 4.50 -8.41
C ASP A 428 4.75 4.45 -9.30
N PRO A 429 4.31 5.60 -9.85
CA PRO A 429 3.14 5.66 -10.72
C PRO A 429 3.42 5.12 -12.14
N LYS A 430 4.64 4.70 -12.50
CA LYS A 430 5.05 4.36 -13.89
C LYS A 430 4.62 2.97 -14.38
N ALA A 431 3.82 2.24 -13.60
CA ALA A 431 3.20 0.96 -14.00
C ALA A 431 1.81 0.75 -13.36
N SER A 432 1.16 1.84 -12.97
CA SER A 432 -0.07 1.81 -12.16
C SER A 432 -1.34 1.77 -13.01
N SER A 433 -2.38 1.16 -12.44
CA SER A 433 -3.77 1.21 -12.92
C SER A 433 -4.47 2.54 -12.59
N PHE A 434 -3.81 3.46 -11.87
CA PHE A 434 -4.37 4.74 -11.46
C PHE A 434 -3.77 5.93 -12.20
N ILE A 435 -4.53 7.02 -12.24
CA ILE A 435 -4.12 8.35 -12.67
C ILE A 435 -4.20 9.27 -11.44
N SER A 436 -3.09 9.88 -11.03
CA SER A 436 -3.08 10.87 -9.93
C SER A 436 -3.72 12.19 -10.35
N PHE A 437 -4.52 12.75 -9.45
CA PHE A 437 -4.99 14.13 -9.46
C PHE A 437 -4.78 14.71 -8.07
N THR A 438 -5.12 15.99 -7.89
CA THR A 438 -5.09 16.67 -6.59
C THR A 438 -6.16 17.76 -6.58
N TYR A 439 -6.64 18.11 -5.38
CA TYR A 439 -7.48 19.28 -5.18
C TYR A 439 -6.69 20.60 -5.29
N ASP A 440 -5.38 20.60 -5.03
CA ASP A 440 -4.56 21.82 -5.08
C ASP A 440 -3.94 22.03 -6.49
N PRO A 441 -4.35 23.07 -7.25
CA PRO A 441 -3.74 23.36 -8.54
C PRO A 441 -2.23 23.63 -8.45
N ASN A 442 -1.72 24.09 -7.29
CA ASN A 442 -0.30 24.38 -7.10
C ASN A 442 0.54 23.11 -6.97
N VAL A 443 -0.01 22.04 -6.39
CA VAL A 443 0.60 20.71 -6.43
C VAL A 443 0.63 20.22 -7.88
N ALA A 444 -0.49 20.29 -8.61
CA ALA A 444 -0.54 19.90 -10.02
C ALA A 444 0.47 20.68 -10.90
N TYR A 445 0.63 21.99 -10.68
CA TYR A 445 1.60 22.82 -11.39
C TYR A 445 3.04 22.32 -11.23
N ARG A 446 3.44 21.84 -10.03
CA ARG A 446 4.78 21.27 -9.78
C ARG A 446 5.05 19.97 -10.54
N PHE A 447 3.99 19.24 -10.90
CA PHE A 447 4.08 18.01 -11.69
C PHE A 447 3.95 18.22 -13.20
N MET A 448 3.74 19.46 -13.67
CA MET A 448 3.74 19.77 -15.10
C MET A 448 5.14 19.56 -15.74
N GLY A 449 5.17 19.15 -17.01
CA GLY A 449 6.39 19.11 -17.81
C GLY A 449 6.77 20.51 -18.32
N ASN A 450 7.99 20.95 -18.02
CA ASN A 450 8.55 22.21 -18.55
C ASN A 450 8.76 22.12 -20.07
N ASP A 451 8.58 23.22 -20.79
CA ASP A 451 8.85 23.28 -22.22
C ASP A 451 10.32 22.91 -22.53
N VAL A 452 10.55 22.21 -23.64
CA VAL A 452 11.87 21.71 -24.04
C VAL A 452 12.27 22.24 -25.41
N THR A 453 13.51 22.72 -25.55
CA THR A 453 14.08 23.06 -26.86
C THR A 453 14.47 21.78 -27.59
N LYS A 454 13.90 21.55 -28.77
CA LYS A 454 14.25 20.45 -29.69
C LYS A 454 14.85 21.02 -30.97
N GLN A 455 15.83 20.31 -31.52
CA GLN A 455 16.30 20.57 -32.88
C GLN A 455 15.33 19.94 -33.88
N ILE A 456 14.60 20.76 -34.62
CA ILE A 456 13.66 20.32 -35.66
C ILE A 456 14.15 20.89 -36.98
N LYS A 457 14.57 20.03 -37.92
CA LYS A 457 15.17 20.42 -39.21
C LYS A 457 16.38 21.38 -39.12
N GLY A 458 17.09 21.38 -38.00
CA GLY A 458 18.25 22.26 -37.74
C GLY A 458 17.91 23.57 -37.02
N GLU A 459 16.64 23.81 -36.70
CA GLU A 459 16.19 24.97 -35.92
C GLU A 459 15.88 24.59 -34.47
N SER A 460 16.30 25.46 -33.54
CA SER A 460 15.98 25.36 -32.11
C SER A 460 14.52 25.76 -31.85
N VAL A 461 13.61 24.79 -31.79
CA VAL A 461 12.19 25.02 -31.52
C VAL A 461 11.88 24.63 -30.06
N THR A 462 11.42 25.59 -29.26
CA THR A 462 10.85 25.30 -27.94
C THR A 462 9.45 24.73 -28.12
N VAL A 463 9.24 23.50 -27.64
CA VAL A 463 7.95 22.80 -27.69
C VAL A 463 7.46 22.45 -26.28
N PRO A 464 6.15 22.45 -26.04
CA PRO A 464 5.56 21.87 -24.83
C PRO A 464 6.02 20.45 -24.54
N TYR A 465 6.25 20.15 -23.26
CA TYR A 465 6.56 18.81 -22.77
C TYR A 465 5.52 18.31 -21.75
N GLY A 466 4.37 18.98 -21.67
CA GLY A 466 3.41 18.76 -20.61
C GLY A 466 2.26 19.76 -20.64
N GLY A 467 1.55 19.84 -19.53
CA GLY A 467 0.48 20.81 -19.33
C GLY A 467 -0.27 20.57 -18.03
N ILE A 468 -1.35 21.31 -17.81
CA ILE A 468 -2.30 21.08 -16.73
C ILE A 468 -3.63 20.63 -17.31
N LEU A 469 -4.09 19.47 -16.83
CA LEU A 469 -5.42 18.92 -17.05
C LEU A 469 -6.30 19.25 -15.84
N VAL A 470 -7.53 19.68 -16.09
CA VAL A 470 -8.58 19.86 -15.09
C VAL A 470 -9.78 19.02 -15.47
N VAL A 471 -10.27 18.21 -14.52
CA VAL A 471 -11.40 17.30 -14.74
C VAL A 471 -12.55 17.56 -13.78
N LYS A 472 -13.77 17.22 -14.20
CA LYS A 472 -14.99 17.12 -13.40
C LYS A 472 -15.50 15.70 -13.54
N MET A 473 -15.29 14.88 -12.51
CA MET A 473 -15.59 13.45 -12.55
C MET A 473 -16.52 13.05 -11.40
N ASP A 474 -17.29 11.97 -11.58
CA ASP A 474 -18.05 11.35 -10.49
C ASP A 474 -17.14 11.08 -9.29
N ALA A 475 -17.56 11.47 -8.08
CA ALA A 475 -16.79 11.27 -6.85
C ALA A 475 -16.40 9.80 -6.61
N ARG A 476 -17.23 8.84 -7.06
CA ARG A 476 -16.92 7.39 -7.00
C ARG A 476 -15.70 6.98 -7.83
N ARG A 477 -15.25 7.84 -8.76
CA ARG A 477 -14.03 7.68 -9.59
C ARG A 477 -12.88 8.61 -9.19
N MET A 478 -13.00 9.35 -8.10
CA MET A 478 -11.96 10.27 -7.60
C MET A 478 -11.67 9.97 -6.14
N ILE A 479 -10.69 9.10 -5.90
CA ILE A 479 -10.46 8.46 -4.61
C ILE A 479 -9.33 9.16 -3.86
N PRO A 480 -9.56 9.77 -2.69
CA PRO A 480 -8.46 10.22 -1.83
C PRO A 480 -7.54 9.07 -1.43
N ASN A 481 -6.28 9.13 -1.83
CA ASN A 481 -5.25 8.15 -1.52
C ASN A 481 -4.76 8.31 -0.08
N VAL A 482 -5.64 8.15 0.92
CA VAL A 482 -5.25 8.21 2.34
C VAL A 482 -4.20 7.13 2.74
N PRO A 483 -4.03 5.99 2.04
CA PRO A 483 -2.85 5.12 2.19
C PRO A 483 -1.51 5.69 1.69
N SER A 484 -1.51 6.81 0.95
CA SER A 484 -0.29 7.45 0.43
C SER A 484 0.58 8.04 1.54
N MET A 485 1.90 7.91 1.41
CA MET A 485 2.85 8.55 2.33
C MET A 485 3.02 10.06 2.08
N TYR A 486 2.45 10.58 1.00
CA TYR A 486 2.59 11.98 0.59
C TYR A 486 1.37 12.81 1.01
N GLY A 487 1.08 12.82 2.31
CA GLY A 487 -0.11 13.47 2.91
C GLY A 487 -0.22 15.00 2.76
N ASN A 488 0.66 15.63 1.98
CA ASN A 488 0.62 17.04 1.58
C ASN A 488 0.32 17.22 0.07
N GLU A 489 0.35 16.16 -0.74
CA GLU A 489 0.02 16.23 -2.18
C GLU A 489 -1.49 16.13 -2.42
N ILE A 490 -2.24 15.63 -1.44
CA ILE A 490 -3.71 15.52 -1.48
C ILE A 490 -4.12 14.68 -2.72
N GLU A 491 -3.46 13.53 -2.90
CA GLU A 491 -3.53 12.72 -4.11
C GLU A 491 -4.89 12.03 -4.26
N LEU A 492 -5.60 12.36 -5.32
CA LEU A 492 -6.80 11.67 -5.77
C LEU A 492 -6.43 10.64 -6.84
N LEU A 493 -6.98 9.44 -6.79
CA LEU A 493 -6.78 8.40 -7.79
C LEU A 493 -8.03 8.24 -8.65
N ALA A 494 -7.84 8.30 -9.97
CA ALA A 494 -8.85 7.86 -10.93
C ALA A 494 -8.43 6.53 -11.58
N PRO A 495 -9.30 5.52 -11.63
CA PRO A 495 -8.98 4.23 -12.24
C PRO A 495 -8.93 4.34 -13.77
N LEU A 496 -7.79 3.96 -14.33
CA LEU A 496 -7.49 3.71 -15.74
C LEU A 496 -7.65 4.85 -16.76
N ILE A 497 -8.70 5.66 -16.71
CA ILE A 497 -9.17 6.50 -17.82
C ILE A 497 -9.83 7.83 -17.38
N VAL A 498 -9.77 8.82 -18.28
CA VAL A 498 -10.57 10.06 -18.27
C VAL A 498 -11.26 10.20 -19.62
N PHE A 499 -12.56 10.47 -19.60
CA PHE A 499 -13.35 10.72 -20.81
C PHE A 499 -13.34 12.20 -21.24
N PRO A 500 -13.50 12.50 -22.54
CA PRO A 500 -13.66 13.87 -23.03
C PRO A 500 -14.73 14.73 -22.34
N ASP A 501 -15.87 14.16 -21.96
CA ASP A 501 -16.93 14.88 -21.23
C ASP A 501 -16.54 15.23 -19.78
N GLU A 502 -15.50 14.59 -19.24
CA GLU A 502 -14.94 14.87 -17.91
C GLU A 502 -13.88 15.99 -17.95
N VAL A 503 -13.38 16.39 -19.13
CA VAL A 503 -12.34 17.42 -19.27
C VAL A 503 -12.95 18.82 -19.15
N VAL A 504 -12.72 19.49 -18.02
CA VAL A 504 -13.14 20.90 -17.81
C VAL A 504 -12.28 21.83 -18.64
N LYS A 505 -10.96 21.63 -18.62
CA LYS A 505 -9.99 22.39 -19.42
C LYS A 505 -8.68 21.61 -19.52
N TYR A 506 -7.98 21.79 -20.63
CA TYR A 506 -6.60 21.39 -20.78
C TYR A 506 -5.78 22.61 -21.26
N LYS A 507 -4.61 22.84 -20.66
CA LYS A 507 -3.63 23.83 -21.10
C LYS A 507 -2.30 23.14 -21.32
N GLU A 508 -1.83 23.17 -22.56
CA GLU A 508 -0.53 22.65 -22.99
C GLU A 508 0.57 23.70 -22.83
N GLY A 509 1.77 23.24 -22.46
CA GLY A 509 2.97 24.05 -22.27
C GLY A 509 2.97 24.91 -21.00
N SER A 510 4.10 25.57 -20.76
CA SER A 510 4.30 26.43 -19.59
C SER A 510 3.29 27.60 -19.52
N PHE A 511 3.20 28.19 -18.32
CA PHE A 511 2.45 29.42 -18.07
C PHE A 511 3.42 30.60 -18.00
N LYS A 512 3.12 31.68 -18.72
CA LYS A 512 3.84 32.95 -18.54
C LYS A 512 3.39 33.62 -17.24
N SER A 513 4.11 34.68 -16.85
CA SER A 513 3.75 35.48 -15.67
C SER A 513 2.28 35.91 -15.71
N GLY A 514 1.54 35.66 -14.62
CA GLY A 514 0.11 35.95 -14.50
C GLY A 514 -0.84 34.91 -15.14
N GLU A 515 -0.45 34.22 -16.23
CA GLU A 515 -1.33 33.30 -16.96
C GLU A 515 -1.89 32.17 -16.08
N TYR A 516 -1.09 31.64 -15.14
CA TYR A 516 -1.52 30.59 -14.22
C TYR A 516 -2.62 31.06 -13.25
N ALA A 517 -2.52 32.28 -12.73
CA ALA A 517 -3.55 32.85 -11.87
C ALA A 517 -4.87 33.07 -12.63
N THR A 518 -4.78 33.58 -13.87
CA THR A 518 -5.94 33.70 -14.77
C THR A 518 -6.56 32.33 -15.06
N PHE A 519 -5.75 31.31 -15.36
CA PHE A 519 -6.24 29.96 -15.60
C PHE A 519 -7.01 29.39 -14.40
N VAL A 520 -6.46 29.49 -13.18
CA VAL A 520 -7.16 29.02 -11.96
C VAL A 520 -8.44 29.82 -11.70
N LYS A 521 -8.46 31.13 -11.99
CA LYS A 521 -9.67 31.97 -11.90
C LYS A 521 -10.75 31.53 -12.89
N GLU A 522 -10.40 31.31 -14.15
CA GLU A 522 -11.33 30.81 -15.18
C GLU A 522 -11.92 29.43 -14.83
N ILE A 523 -11.13 28.54 -14.24
CA ILE A 523 -11.62 27.26 -13.72
C ILE A 523 -12.59 27.48 -12.56
N SER A 524 -12.28 28.43 -11.66
CA SER A 524 -13.16 28.77 -10.54
C SER A 524 -14.51 29.28 -11.02
N GLU A 525 -14.50 30.21 -11.99
CA GLU A 525 -15.70 30.76 -12.64
C GLU A 525 -16.51 29.70 -13.39
N LYS A 526 -15.83 28.81 -14.14
CA LYS A 526 -16.49 27.73 -14.92
C LYS A 526 -17.10 26.63 -14.05
N THR A 527 -16.57 26.40 -12.85
CA THR A 527 -16.98 25.28 -11.98
C THR A 527 -17.77 25.70 -10.74
N GLY A 528 -17.76 26.99 -10.39
CA GLY A 528 -18.35 27.51 -9.14
C GLY A 528 -17.51 27.23 -7.89
N VAL A 529 -16.27 26.77 -8.03
CA VAL A 529 -15.41 26.33 -6.92
C VAL A 529 -14.24 27.30 -6.75
N ASN A 530 -14.10 27.94 -5.58
CA ASN A 530 -13.06 28.97 -5.38
C ASN A 530 -11.70 28.37 -4.97
N PHE A 531 -10.88 27.99 -5.96
CA PHE A 531 -9.54 27.44 -5.71
C PHE A 531 -8.53 28.46 -5.14
N ALA A 532 -8.83 29.76 -5.14
CA ALA A 532 -7.92 30.78 -4.62
C ALA A 532 -7.94 30.88 -3.09
N GLN A 533 -9.07 30.54 -2.44
CA GLN A 533 -9.21 30.53 -0.97
C GLN A 533 -8.64 29.26 -0.32
N TRP A 534 -8.32 28.23 -1.09
CA TRP A 534 -8.00 26.89 -0.59
C TRP A 534 -6.66 26.78 0.16
N ASN A 535 -5.80 27.81 0.07
CA ASN A 535 -4.58 27.95 0.86
C ASN A 535 -4.76 28.81 2.13
N THR A 536 -5.95 29.36 2.39
CA THR A 536 -6.22 30.31 3.48
C THR A 536 -7.34 29.83 4.40
N ALA A 537 -7.21 28.63 4.94
CA ALA A 537 -8.02 28.18 6.08
C ALA A 537 -7.62 28.98 7.35
N LYS A 538 -8.07 30.23 7.45
CA LYS A 538 -7.89 31.11 8.61
C LYS A 538 -9.21 31.48 9.30
N ASP A 539 -10.34 31.43 8.59
CA ASP A 539 -11.58 32.07 9.01
C ASP A 539 -12.65 31.06 9.49
N GLY A 540 -12.25 30.13 10.37
CA GLY A 540 -13.11 29.42 11.34
C GLY A 540 -14.21 28.45 10.86
N ASN A 541 -14.78 28.64 9.66
CA ASN A 541 -15.97 27.95 9.16
C ASN A 541 -15.74 27.11 7.91
N ASP A 542 -14.68 27.37 7.13
CA ASP A 542 -14.35 26.57 5.94
C ASP A 542 -13.53 25.33 6.32
N GLU A 543 -14.04 24.15 5.91
CA GLU A 543 -13.30 22.89 5.99
C GLU A 543 -12.04 22.98 5.13
N SER A 544 -10.86 22.80 5.74
CA SER A 544 -9.60 22.80 5.00
C SER A 544 -9.56 21.65 3.98
N LEU A 545 -8.83 21.85 2.88
CA LEU A 545 -8.65 20.82 1.85
C LEU A 545 -8.23 19.46 2.40
N LYS A 546 -7.38 19.45 3.44
CA LYS A 546 -6.92 18.22 4.10
C LYS A 546 -8.04 17.54 4.88
N GLN A 547 -8.91 18.28 5.56
CA GLN A 547 -10.09 17.71 6.24
C GLN A 547 -11.08 17.11 5.23
N ARG A 548 -11.38 17.85 4.14
CA ARG A 548 -12.24 17.35 3.06
C ARG A 548 -11.69 16.06 2.44
N TYR A 549 -10.42 16.07 2.08
CA TYR A 549 -9.70 14.90 1.56
C TYR A 549 -9.78 13.68 2.50
N ASN A 550 -9.59 13.90 3.81
CA ASN A 550 -9.70 12.84 4.80
C ASN A 550 -11.12 12.27 4.87
N ARG A 551 -12.14 13.13 4.99
CA ARG A 551 -13.54 12.73 5.06
C ARG A 551 -13.94 11.93 3.84
N ASP A 552 -13.71 12.50 2.65
CA ASP A 552 -14.07 11.89 1.36
C ASP A 552 -13.32 10.55 1.18
N GLY A 553 -12.08 10.44 1.68
CA GLY A 553 -11.26 9.22 1.66
C GLY A 553 -11.74 8.13 2.61
N HIS A 554 -12.06 8.49 3.85
CA HIS A 554 -12.65 7.56 4.82
C HIS A 554 -14.05 7.10 4.37
N GLU A 555 -14.85 7.98 3.76
CA GLU A 555 -16.16 7.61 3.20
C GLU A 555 -16.01 6.62 2.04
N PHE A 556 -15.06 6.83 1.12
CA PHE A 556 -14.76 5.87 0.07
C PHE A 556 -14.30 4.52 0.64
N LEU A 557 -13.32 4.52 1.55
CA LEU A 557 -12.81 3.28 2.13
C LEU A 557 -13.87 2.55 2.99
N LYS A 558 -14.82 3.28 3.57
CA LYS A 558 -16.01 2.70 4.21
C LYS A 558 -16.85 1.92 3.22
N GLN A 559 -17.20 2.52 2.08
CA GLN A 559 -18.01 1.86 1.03
C GLN A 559 -17.29 0.65 0.43
N MET A 560 -15.96 0.73 0.32
CA MET A 560 -15.09 -0.35 -0.11
C MET A 560 -15.16 -1.58 0.83
N ILE A 561 -15.08 -1.40 2.15
CA ILE A 561 -15.11 -2.51 3.13
C ILE A 561 -16.50 -2.90 3.66
N ASP A 562 -17.56 -2.13 3.40
CA ASP A 562 -18.92 -2.45 3.85
C ASP A 562 -19.53 -3.57 2.99
N THR A 563 -19.64 -4.76 3.59
CA THR A 563 -20.02 -6.00 2.91
C THR A 563 -21.53 -6.10 2.61
N LYS A 564 -22.31 -5.09 3.01
CA LYS A 564 -23.69 -4.92 2.52
C LYS A 564 -23.72 -4.62 1.02
N TYR A 565 -22.75 -3.87 0.49
CA TYR A 565 -22.67 -3.55 -0.95
C TYR A 565 -22.23 -4.76 -1.78
N LEU A 566 -21.36 -5.62 -1.23
CA LEU A 566 -20.98 -6.91 -1.83
C LEU A 566 -22.20 -7.78 -2.14
N LYS A 567 -23.10 -7.94 -1.17
CA LYS A 567 -24.30 -8.80 -1.26
C LYS A 567 -25.43 -8.20 -2.09
N ALA A 568 -25.51 -6.86 -2.16
CA ALA A 568 -26.48 -6.19 -3.02
C ALA A 568 -26.16 -6.38 -4.52
N MET A 569 -24.89 -6.31 -4.91
CA MET A 569 -24.48 -6.44 -6.32
C MET A 569 -24.45 -7.89 -6.84
N SER A 570 -24.34 -8.90 -5.98
CA SER A 570 -24.44 -10.31 -6.37
C SER A 570 -25.83 -10.74 -6.86
N CYS A 571 -26.86 -9.91 -6.69
CA CYS A 571 -28.20 -10.14 -7.24
C CYS A 571 -28.34 -9.72 -8.72
N SER A 572 -27.30 -9.10 -9.31
CA SER A 572 -27.23 -8.89 -10.75
C SER A 572 -26.81 -10.20 -11.46
N LYS A 573 -27.59 -10.62 -12.47
CA LYS A 573 -27.41 -11.88 -13.20
C LYS A 573 -26.23 -11.83 -14.20
N VAL A 574 -25.02 -11.55 -13.70
CA VAL A 574 -23.79 -11.39 -14.51
C VAL A 574 -22.86 -12.62 -14.41
N PHE A 575 -23.28 -13.64 -13.67
CA PHE A 575 -22.72 -15.01 -13.70
C PHE A 575 -23.87 -16.02 -13.84
#